data_AF-A0A699VVB5-F1
#
_entry.id   AF-A0A699VVB5-F1
#
_cell.length_a   1.000
_cell.length_b   1.000
_cell.length_c   1.000
_cell.angle_alpha   90.00
_cell.angle_beta   90.00
_cell.angle_gamma   90.00
#
_symmetry.space_group_name_H-M   'P 1'
#
loop_
_entity.id
_entity.type
_entity.pdbx_description
1 polymer ?
#
loop_
_entity_poly.entity_id
_entity_poly.type
_entity_poly.pdbx_seq_one_letter_code
_entity_poly.pdbx_strand_id
1 'polypeptide(L)'
;MWVKVPPALVIAAANKTIAVIYAVVGPDDPQGVASSPLSLVVGKYTEPAYPKPVITQAQAGDPYPLLDVSKLTANANVTVQPWTGIAVGQMLWLNAVSSPPIKLTKWQGFRITSTGVQSTVIGLAALQTLDHD
;
A
#
# COMPACT_ATOMS: atom_id res chain seq x y z
N MET A 1 -19.12 -17.35 -11.83
CA MET A 1 -18.60 -18.05 -10.64
C MET A 1 -17.10 -17.82 -10.61
N TRP A 2 -16.54 -17.34 -9.50
CA TRP A 2 -15.10 -17.09 -9.35
C TRP A 2 -14.54 -18.11 -8.36
N VAL A 3 -13.46 -18.79 -8.71
CA VAL A 3 -12.74 -19.67 -7.78
C VAL A 3 -11.72 -18.83 -7.02
N LYS A 4 -11.82 -18.82 -5.70
CA LYS A 4 -10.80 -18.20 -4.84
C LYS A 4 -9.59 -19.14 -4.77
N VAL A 5 -8.45 -18.65 -5.23
CA VAL A 5 -7.17 -19.35 -5.05
C VAL A 5 -6.60 -18.97 -3.68
N PRO A 6 -6.25 -19.93 -2.82
CA PRO A 6 -5.60 -19.64 -1.54
C PRO A 6 -4.29 -18.84 -1.74
N PRO A 7 -4.09 -17.73 -0.99
CA PRO A 7 -2.87 -16.92 -1.11
C PRO A 7 -1.57 -17.70 -0.92
N ALA A 8 -1.57 -18.70 -0.03
CA ALA A 8 -0.42 -19.57 0.22
C ALA A 8 0.04 -20.33 -1.04
N LEU A 9 -0.89 -20.75 -1.91
CA LEU A 9 -0.56 -21.43 -3.16
C LEU A 9 0.03 -20.47 -4.18
N VAL A 10 -0.46 -19.22 -4.21
CA VAL A 10 0.09 -18.16 -5.08
C VAL A 10 1.54 -17.85 -4.69
N ILE A 11 1.83 -17.74 -3.39
CA ILE A 11 3.18 -17.52 -2.88
C ILE A 11 4.10 -18.69 -3.20
N ALA A 12 3.66 -19.93 -2.98
CA ALA A 12 4.46 -21.13 -3.27
C ALA A 12 4.78 -21.30 -4.77
N ALA A 13 3.89 -20.79 -5.64
CA ALA A 13 4.05 -20.79 -7.09
C ALA A 13 4.83 -19.57 -7.63
N ALA A 14 5.20 -18.59 -6.79
CA ALA A 14 5.91 -17.40 -7.25
C ALA A 14 7.19 -17.74 -8.02
N ASN A 15 7.43 -17.03 -9.13
CA ASN A 15 8.52 -17.26 -10.10
C ASN A 15 8.46 -18.58 -10.86
N LYS A 16 7.32 -19.26 -10.88
CA LYS A 16 7.14 -20.51 -11.61
C LYS A 16 6.06 -20.36 -12.66
N THR A 17 6.19 -21.14 -13.71
CA THR A 17 5.10 -21.39 -14.65
C THR A 17 4.32 -22.59 -14.13
N ILE A 18 3.03 -22.40 -13.86
CA ILE A 18 2.13 -23.49 -13.44
C ILE A 18 1.16 -23.85 -14.56
N ALA A 19 0.74 -25.11 -14.60
CA ALA A 19 -0.34 -25.55 -15.48
C ALA A 19 -1.68 -25.41 -14.74
N VAL A 20 -2.60 -24.64 -15.32
CA VAL A 20 -3.97 -24.49 -14.81
C VAL A 20 -4.91 -25.30 -15.69
N ILE A 21 -5.67 -26.19 -15.07
CA ILE A 21 -6.70 -27.00 -15.73
C ILE A 21 -8.00 -26.78 -14.94
N TYR A 22 -9.12 -26.71 -15.64
CA TYR A 22 -10.44 -26.66 -15.02
C TYR A 22 -11.35 -27.71 -15.64
N ALA A 23 -12.35 -28.18 -14.89
CA ALA A 23 -13.44 -28.99 -15.41
C ALA A 23 -14.76 -28.33 -15.02
N VAL A 24 -15.73 -28.34 -15.92
CA VAL A 24 -17.09 -27.86 -15.66
C VAL A 24 -17.97 -29.08 -15.44
N VAL A 25 -18.48 -29.24 -14.23
CA VAL A 25 -19.41 -30.32 -13.88
C VAL A 25 -20.85 -29.81 -13.99
N GLY A 26 -21.72 -30.63 -14.58
CA GLY A 26 -23.14 -30.35 -14.76
C GLY A 26 -24.00 -31.53 -14.25
N PRO A 27 -25.34 -31.36 -14.18
CA PRO A 27 -26.23 -32.44 -13.76
C PRO A 27 -26.11 -33.69 -14.65
N ASP A 28 -25.89 -33.49 -15.94
CA ASP A 28 -25.78 -34.55 -16.95
C ASP A 28 -24.33 -35.01 -17.19
N ASP A 29 -23.35 -34.30 -16.65
CA ASP A 29 -21.92 -34.66 -16.69
C ASP A 29 -21.28 -34.38 -15.31
N PRO A 30 -21.50 -35.29 -14.34
CA PRO A 30 -21.04 -35.10 -12.97
C PRO A 30 -19.52 -35.25 -12.80
N GLN A 31 -18.82 -35.82 -13.80
CA GLN A 31 -17.36 -35.90 -13.80
C GLN A 31 -16.73 -34.67 -14.45
N GLY A 32 -17.40 -34.08 -15.44
CA GLY A 32 -16.92 -32.91 -16.17
C GLY A 32 -15.74 -33.24 -17.08
N VAL A 33 -15.62 -32.52 -18.19
CA VAL A 33 -14.47 -32.66 -19.08
C VAL A 33 -13.38 -31.67 -18.67
N ALA A 34 -12.17 -32.18 -18.45
CA ALA A 34 -11.00 -31.35 -18.15
C ALA A 34 -10.59 -30.51 -19.36
N SER A 35 -10.28 -29.24 -19.13
CA SER A 35 -9.76 -28.33 -20.14
C SER A 35 -8.36 -28.73 -20.58
N SER A 36 -7.92 -28.19 -21.73
CA SER A 36 -6.49 -28.17 -22.04
C SER A 36 -5.73 -27.36 -20.98
N PRO A 37 -4.47 -27.73 -20.65
CA PRO A 37 -3.66 -26.99 -19.70
C PRO A 37 -3.34 -25.57 -20.19
N LEU A 38 -3.60 -24.57 -19.36
CA LEU A 38 -3.13 -23.21 -19.55
C LEU A 38 -1.81 -23.01 -18.80
N SER A 39 -0.74 -22.68 -19.51
CA SER A 39 0.53 -22.27 -18.90
C SER A 39 0.41 -20.86 -18.34
N LEU A 40 0.36 -20.73 -17.01
CA LEU A 40 0.27 -19.46 -16.31
C LEU A 40 1.59 -19.14 -15.62
N VAL A 41 2.18 -18.00 -15.98
CA VAL A 41 3.38 -17.48 -15.30
C VAL A 41 2.93 -16.77 -14.02
N VAL A 42 3.35 -17.27 -12.87
CA VAL A 42 3.12 -16.60 -11.59
C VAL A 42 4.27 -15.64 -11.32
N GLY A 43 3.99 -14.34 -11.43
CA GLY A 43 4.98 -13.30 -11.22
C GLY A 43 5.62 -13.33 -9.82
N LYS A 44 6.85 -12.80 -9.72
CA LYS A 44 7.46 -12.50 -8.43
C LYS A 44 6.67 -11.42 -7.72
N TYR A 45 6.30 -11.64 -6.47
CA TYR A 45 6.11 -10.49 -5.59
C TYR A 45 7.50 -9.94 -5.25
N THR A 46 7.90 -8.88 -5.94
CA THR A 46 9.02 -8.06 -5.52
C THR A 46 8.40 -6.93 -4.70
N GLU A 47 8.79 -6.82 -3.43
CA GLU A 47 8.34 -5.71 -2.60
C GLU A 47 8.66 -4.40 -3.33
N PRO A 48 7.63 -3.55 -3.59
CA PRO A 48 7.89 -2.26 -4.19
C PRO A 48 8.85 -1.47 -3.32
N ALA A 49 9.82 -0.79 -3.93
CA ALA A 49 10.55 0.24 -3.23
C ALA A 49 9.54 1.36 -2.89
N TYR A 50 9.07 1.37 -1.65
CA TYR A 50 8.10 2.39 -1.22
C TYR A 50 8.81 3.74 -1.08
N PRO A 51 8.26 4.80 -1.69
CA PRO A 51 8.82 6.13 -1.55
C PRO A 51 8.67 6.61 -0.11
N LYS A 52 9.69 7.33 0.36
CA LYS A 52 9.66 7.95 1.68
C LYS A 52 8.57 9.03 1.72
N PRO A 53 7.68 9.02 2.72
CA PRO A 53 6.76 10.14 2.95
C PRO A 53 7.51 11.43 3.24
N VAL A 54 6.99 12.56 2.77
CA VAL A 54 7.60 13.88 2.94
C VAL A 54 6.61 14.84 3.58
N ILE A 55 7.03 15.52 4.66
CA ILE A 55 6.31 16.66 5.23
C ILE A 55 6.73 17.91 4.46
N THR A 56 5.79 18.52 3.74
CA THR A 56 6.09 19.64 2.83
C THR A 56 6.56 20.92 3.52
N GLN A 57 6.25 21.10 4.81
CA GLN A 57 6.69 22.24 5.62
C GLN A 57 8.08 22.03 6.26
N ALA A 58 8.67 20.83 6.13
CA ALA A 58 10.02 20.59 6.62
C ALA A 58 11.06 21.23 5.68
N GLN A 59 12.19 21.69 6.22
CA GLN A 59 13.23 22.36 5.44
C GLN A 59 13.76 21.44 4.34
N ALA A 60 13.61 21.87 3.09
CA ALA A 60 14.06 21.12 1.93
C ALA A 60 15.60 21.17 1.81
N GLY A 61 16.19 20.08 1.29
CA GLY A 61 17.62 20.01 0.96
C GLY A 61 18.51 19.30 1.98
N ASP A 62 17.97 18.93 3.14
CA ASP A 62 18.67 18.14 4.14
C ASP A 62 18.35 16.63 3.98
N PRO A 63 19.30 15.70 4.19
CA PRO A 63 19.00 14.26 4.28
C PRO A 63 17.96 13.92 5.35
N TYR A 64 17.83 14.77 6.38
CA TYR A 64 16.85 14.66 7.45
C TYR A 64 16.15 16.02 7.62
N PRO A 65 15.13 16.31 6.78
CA PRO A 65 14.51 17.63 6.76
C PRO A 65 13.88 17.96 8.11
N LEU A 66 14.32 19.07 8.71
CA LEU A 66 13.84 19.53 10.01
C LEU A 66 12.50 20.26 9.86
N LEU A 67 11.52 19.89 10.69
CA LEU A 67 10.24 20.57 10.79
C LEU A 67 10.24 21.46 12.03
N ASP A 68 10.23 22.77 11.81
CA ASP A 68 10.04 23.73 12.89
C ASP A 68 8.55 23.89 13.19
N VAL A 69 8.08 23.18 14.21
CA VAL A 69 6.67 23.17 14.63
C VAL A 69 6.22 24.56 15.12
N SER A 70 7.12 25.37 15.67
CA SER A 70 6.79 26.72 16.17
C SER A 70 6.38 27.68 15.05
N LYS A 71 6.82 27.41 13.82
CA LYS A 71 6.49 28.20 12.63
C LYS A 71 5.24 27.73 11.89
N LEU A 72 4.62 26.63 12.34
CA LEU A 72 3.39 26.13 11.73
C LEU A 72 2.19 26.95 12.20
N THR A 73 1.53 27.61 11.25
CA THR A 73 0.27 28.35 11.46
C THR A 73 -0.97 27.52 11.13
N ALA A 74 -0.78 26.33 10.55
CA ALA A 74 -1.83 25.40 10.14
C ALA A 74 -1.32 23.95 10.17
N ASN A 75 -2.22 23.00 9.85
CA ASN A 75 -1.86 21.58 9.71
C ASN A 75 -0.72 21.38 8.69
N ALA A 76 0.17 20.42 8.96
CA ALA A 76 1.25 20.09 8.04
C ALA A 76 0.76 19.09 6.98
N ASN A 77 1.15 19.27 5.72
CA ASN A 77 0.83 18.35 4.64
C ASN A 77 1.93 17.30 4.50
N VAL A 78 1.50 16.03 4.46
CA VAL A 78 2.35 14.88 4.15
C VAL A 78 2.00 14.39 2.75
N THR A 79 3.03 14.12 1.97
CA THR A 79 2.89 13.56 0.62
C THR A 79 3.65 12.24 0.51
N VAL A 80 3.09 11.31 -0.25
CA VAL A 80 3.72 10.05 -0.62
C VAL A 80 3.69 9.96 -2.14
N GLN A 81 4.86 9.86 -2.75
CA GLN A 81 4.97 9.68 -4.20
C GLN A 81 4.33 8.34 -4.62
N PRO A 82 3.87 8.20 -5.88
CA PRO A 82 3.38 6.92 -6.36
C PRO A 82 4.51 5.86 -6.39
N TRP A 83 4.14 4.58 -6.25
CA TRP A 83 5.05 3.44 -6.32
C TRP A 83 4.59 2.43 -7.37
N THR A 84 5.51 1.55 -7.79
CA THR A 84 5.18 0.46 -8.70
C THR A 84 4.13 -0.46 -8.09
N GLY A 85 2.99 -0.62 -8.76
CA GLY A 85 1.87 -1.44 -8.27
C GLY A 85 0.84 -0.69 -7.42
N ILE A 86 0.90 0.64 -7.35
CA ILE A 86 -0.19 1.46 -6.81
C ILE A 86 -1.48 1.25 -7.63
N ALA A 87 -2.60 1.08 -6.94
CA ALA A 87 -3.91 0.88 -7.57
C ALA A 87 -5.03 1.53 -6.77
N VAL A 88 -6.04 2.03 -7.49
CA VAL A 88 -7.26 2.59 -6.88
C VAL A 88 -7.95 1.50 -6.05
N GLY A 89 -8.37 1.87 -4.83
CA GLY A 89 -9.01 0.97 -3.88
C GLY A 89 -8.06 0.27 -2.90
N GLN A 90 -6.74 0.35 -3.10
CA GLN A 90 -5.77 -0.04 -2.08
C GLN A 90 -5.88 0.85 -0.85
N MET A 91 -5.45 0.31 0.30
CA MET A 91 -5.43 1.01 1.57
C MET A 91 -3.97 1.26 1.98
N LEU A 92 -3.69 2.45 2.46
CA LEU A 92 -2.37 2.89 2.91
C LEU A 92 -2.41 3.18 4.42
N TRP A 93 -1.33 2.84 5.11
CA TRP A 93 -1.10 3.16 6.52
C TRP A 93 0.27 3.82 6.67
N LEU A 94 0.30 4.99 7.32
CA LEU A 94 1.54 5.61 7.75
C LEU A 94 1.63 5.64 9.27
N ASN A 95 2.83 5.43 9.79
CA ASN A 95 3.15 5.56 11.20
C ASN A 95 4.25 6.61 11.36
N ALA A 96 4.16 7.40 12.43
CA ALA A 96 5.22 8.30 12.87
C ALA A 96 5.90 7.71 14.10
N VAL A 97 7.21 7.89 14.20
CA VAL A 97 7.98 7.65 15.41
C VAL A 97 8.26 9.02 16.03
N SER A 98 7.79 9.27 17.24
CA SER A 98 7.90 10.57 17.90
C SER A 98 7.85 10.46 19.42
N SER A 99 8.34 11.50 20.12
CA SER A 99 8.15 11.70 21.56
C SER A 99 7.40 13.02 21.82
N PRO A 100 6.30 12.99 22.58
CA PRO A 100 5.44 11.83 22.81
C PRO A 100 4.91 11.21 21.49
N PRO A 101 4.44 9.95 21.49
CA PRO A 101 3.91 9.30 20.29
C PRO A 101 2.67 10.00 19.72
N ILE A 102 2.70 10.36 18.44
CA ILE A 102 1.55 10.94 17.74
C ILE A 102 0.84 9.90 16.86
N LYS A 103 -0.48 10.03 16.73
CA LYS A 103 -1.28 9.18 15.83
C LYS A 103 -1.57 9.90 14.52
N LEU A 104 -1.21 9.27 13.41
CA LEU A 104 -1.53 9.73 12.06
C LEU A 104 -2.93 9.28 11.63
N THR A 105 -3.98 9.75 12.32
CA THR A 105 -5.36 9.25 12.16
C THR A 105 -5.87 9.30 10.71
N LYS A 106 -5.54 10.36 9.96
CA LYS A 106 -5.93 10.51 8.55
C LYS A 106 -5.23 9.52 7.61
N TRP A 107 -4.12 8.95 8.06
CA TRP A 107 -3.36 7.95 7.31
C TRP A 107 -3.71 6.52 7.70
N GLN A 108 -4.57 6.29 8.69
CA GLN A 108 -4.95 4.92 9.07
C GLN A 108 -6.04 4.40 8.13
N GLY A 109 -5.67 3.54 7.18
CA GLY A 109 -6.60 3.03 6.17
C GLY A 109 -6.95 4.07 5.11
N PHE A 110 -5.98 4.91 4.74
CA PHE A 110 -6.13 5.91 3.69
C PHE A 110 -6.42 5.20 2.36
N ARG A 111 -7.62 5.43 1.81
CA ARG A 111 -8.03 4.80 0.55
C ARG A 111 -7.42 5.53 -0.64
N ILE A 112 -6.68 4.80 -1.47
CA ILE A 112 -6.13 5.32 -2.71
C ILE A 112 -7.27 5.54 -3.71
N THR A 113 -7.48 6.79 -4.14
CA THR A 113 -8.51 7.18 -5.12
C THR A 113 -7.91 7.52 -6.49
N SER A 114 -6.60 7.69 -6.58
CA SER A 114 -5.87 7.92 -7.83
C SER A 114 -4.49 7.28 -7.78
N THR A 115 -3.87 7.02 -8.93
CA THR A 115 -2.50 6.47 -9.03
C THR A 115 -1.41 7.56 -8.96
N GLY A 116 -1.78 8.81 -8.65
CA GLY A 116 -0.86 9.94 -8.51
C GLY A 116 -0.25 10.04 -7.10
N VAL A 117 0.22 11.25 -6.76
CA VAL A 117 0.70 11.56 -5.40
C VAL A 117 -0.45 11.45 -4.41
N GLN A 118 -0.22 10.74 -3.30
CA GLN A 118 -1.16 10.67 -2.19
C GLN A 118 -0.81 11.77 -1.19
N SER A 119 -1.81 12.54 -0.76
CA SER A 119 -1.60 13.67 0.13
C SER A 119 -2.72 13.76 1.17
N THR A 120 -2.34 13.97 2.42
CA THR A 120 -3.25 14.38 3.50
C THR A 120 -2.44 15.05 4.61
N VAL A 121 -3.11 15.45 5.69
CA VAL A 121 -2.53 16.32 6.72
C VAL A 121 -2.23 15.59 8.03
N ILE A 122 -1.26 16.12 8.76
CA ILE A 122 -1.06 15.90 10.20
C ILE A 122 -1.63 17.13 10.93
N GLY A 123 -2.47 16.90 11.94
CA GLY A 123 -3.08 17.98 12.70
C GLY A 123 -2.04 18.80 13.46
N LEU A 124 -2.13 20.13 13.39
CA LEU A 124 -1.23 21.05 14.09
C LEU A 124 -1.19 20.76 15.60
N ALA A 125 -2.35 20.53 16.21
CA ALA A 125 -2.46 20.22 17.63
C ALA A 125 -1.66 18.97 18.04
N ALA A 126 -1.55 17.97 17.17
CA ALA A 126 -0.74 16.78 17.44
C ALA A 126 0.76 17.03 17.25
N LEU A 127 1.14 17.94 16.35
CA LEU A 127 2.54 18.33 16.18
C LEU A 127 3.02 19.19 17.35
N GLN A 128 2.17 20.07 17.87
CA GLN A 128 2.49 20.93 19.02
C GLN A 128 2.62 20.18 20.35
N THR A 129 2.20 18.92 20.43
CA THR A 129 2.44 18.09 21.62
C THR A 129 3.82 17.44 21.64
N LEU A 130 4.58 17.53 20.54
CA LEU A 130 5.92 16.95 20.45
C LEU A 130 6.88 17.67 21.40
N ASP A 131 7.78 16.90 22.00
CA ASP A 131 8.83 17.47 22.83
C ASP A 131 9.76 18.30 21.94
N HIS A 132 10.12 19.49 22.42
CA HIS A 132 11.18 20.29 21.82
C HIS A 132 12.51 19.76 22.35
N ASP A 133 13.24 19.00 21.54
CA ASP A 133 14.65 18.70 21.78
C ASP A 133 15.51 19.97 21.69
#